data_AF-W1Y782-F1
#
_entry.id   AF-W1Y782-F1
#
_cell.length_a   1.000
_cell.length_b   1.000
_cell.length_c   1.000
_cell.angle_alpha   90.00
_cell.angle_beta   90.00
_cell.angle_gamma   90.00
#
_symmetry.space_group_name_H-M   'P 1'
#
loop_
_entity.id
_entity.type
_entity.pdbx_description
1 polymer ?
#
loop_
_entity_poly.entity_id
_entity_poly.type
_entity_poly.pdbx_seq_one_letter_code
_entity_poly.pdbx_strand_id
1 'polypeptide(L)' 'LVAAVVAAFTGELVDAIFILAIVIINAVFGVFQEAKAEDAINALKEMSTPNANVIRDGKEMSVKSTALVVGDIIRLEAG' A
#
# COMPACT_ATOMS: atom_id res chain seq x y z
N LEU A 1 18.40 21.34 2.48
CA LEU A 1 18.43 22.12 3.73
C LEU A 1 19.61 23.10 3.77
N VAL A 2 20.86 22.66 3.67
CA VAL A 2 22.04 23.56 3.68
C VAL A 2 21.99 24.64 2.58
N ALA A 3 21.59 24.30 1.35
CA ALA A 3 21.41 25.26 0.26
C ALA A 3 20.31 26.32 0.52
N ALA A 4 19.21 25.93 1.18
CA ALA A 4 18.13 26.85 1.54
C ALA A 4 18.57 27.87 2.60
N VAL A 5 19.44 27.45 3.53
CA VAL A 5 20.05 28.34 4.53
C VAL A 5 20.96 29.36 3.84
N VAL A 6 21.78 28.93 2.88
CA VAL A 6 22.68 29.84 2.13
C VAL A 6 21.89 30.87 1.31
N ALA A 7 20.84 30.46 0.59
CA ALA A 7 20.00 31.35 -0.22
C ALA A 7 19.26 32.41 0.62
N ALA A 8 18.86 32.07 1.84
CA ALA A 8 18.22 33.02 2.76
C ALA A 8 19.17 34.16 3.19
N PHE A 9 20.49 33.93 3.21
CA PHE A 9 21.49 34.95 3.55
C PHE A 9 21.90 35.84 2.35
N THR A 10 21.71 35.40 1.10
CA THR A 10 22.03 36.20 -0.11
C THR A 10 20.96 37.25 -0.46
N GLY A 11 19.82 37.29 0.25
CA GLY A 11 18.72 38.23 -0.02
C GLY A 11 17.83 37.84 -1.21
N GLU A 12 18.11 36.71 -1.87
CA GLU A 12 17.28 36.13 -2.92
C GLU A 12 16.15 35.30 -2.30
N LEU A 13 15.16 35.98 -1.71
CA LEU A 13 13.94 35.36 -1.18
C LEU A 13 13.29 34.41 -2.21
N VAL A 14 13.43 34.75 -3.49
CA VAL A 14 12.93 33.97 -4.62
C VAL A 14 13.55 32.57 -4.66
N ASP A 15 14.88 32.45 -4.48
CA ASP A 15 15.58 31.17 -4.53
C ASP A 15 15.23 30.28 -3.34
N ALA A 16 15.10 30.87 -2.14
CA ALA A 16 14.67 30.14 -0.95
C ALA A 16 13.24 29.58 -1.12
N ILE A 17 12.33 30.35 -1.72
CA ILE A 17 10.96 29.90 -2.04
C ILE A 17 10.99 28.77 -3.06
N PHE A 18 11.80 28.86 -4.12
CA PHE A 18 11.93 27.80 -5.12
C PHE A 18 12.41 26.48 -4.51
N ILE A 19 13.46 26.53 -3.68
CA ILE A 19 13.98 25.32 -3.00
C ILE A 19 12.91 24.72 -2.09
N LEU A 20 12.21 25.55 -1.31
CA LEU A 20 11.15 25.08 -0.42
C LEU A 20 10.01 24.43 -1.21
N ALA A 21 9.59 25.03 -2.32
CA ALA A 21 8.55 24.50 -3.19
C ALA A 21 8.95 23.14 -3.78
N ILE A 22 10.19 22.99 -4.28
CA ILE A 22 10.69 21.71 -4.81
C ILE A 22 10.70 20.63 -3.72
N VAL A 23 11.12 20.97 -2.49
CA VAL A 23 11.11 20.02 -1.37
C VAL A 23 9.70 19.58 -1.03
N ILE A 24 8.74 20.51 -0.96
CA ILE A 24 7.33 20.18 -0.69
C ILE A 24 6.77 19.28 -1.81
N ILE A 25 7.03 19.63 -3.07
CA ILE A 25 6.61 18.81 -4.22
C ILE A 25 7.18 17.40 -4.11
N ASN A 26 8.50 17.27 -3.88
CA ASN A 26 9.15 15.97 -3.76
C ASN A 26 8.64 15.17 -2.56
N ALA A 27 8.32 15.81 -1.44
CA ALA A 27 7.74 15.14 -0.28
C ALA A 27 6.34 14.59 -0.60
N VAL A 28 5.49 15.42 -1.21
CA VAL A 28 4.14 14.99 -1.64
C VAL A 28 4.23 13.87 -2.65
N PHE A 29 5.04 14.03 -3.71
CA PHE A 29 5.28 12.97 -4.69
C PHE A 29 5.89 11.72 -4.07
N GLY A 30 6.73 11.84 -3.05
CA GLY A 30 7.28 10.72 -2.29
C GLY A 30 6.17 9.91 -1.60
N VAL A 31 5.29 10.58 -0.85
CA VAL A 31 4.15 9.94 -0.18
C VAL A 31 3.20 9.29 -1.18
N PHE A 32 2.90 9.95 -2.30
CA PHE A 32 2.07 9.35 -3.37
C PHE A 32 2.73 8.13 -4.03
N GLN A 33 4.05 8.14 -4.21
CA GLN A 33 4.79 6.99 -4.75
C GLN A 33 4.81 5.81 -3.78
N GLU A 34 4.98 6.10 -2.48
CA GLU A 34 5.00 5.09 -1.42
C GLU A 34 3.62 4.44 -1.26
N ALA A 35 2.55 5.23 -1.24
CA ALA A 35 1.17 4.72 -1.22
C ALA A 35 0.87 3.80 -2.41
N LYS A 36 1.31 4.16 -3.61
CA LYS A 36 1.12 3.32 -4.81
C LYS A 36 1.89 1.99 -4.74
N ALA A 37 3.07 1.99 -4.12
CA ALA A 37 3.83 0.77 -3.89
C ALA A 37 3.14 -0.14 -2.87
N GLU A 38 2.58 0.44 -1.81
CA GLU A 38 1.82 -0.27 -0.78
C GLU A 38 0.54 -0.90 -1.36
N ASP A 39 -0.19 -0.19 -2.23
CA ASP A 39 -1.35 -0.72 -2.93
C ASP A 39 -1.02 -1.93 -3.81
N ALA A 40 0.11 -1.91 -4.51
CA ALA A 40 0.56 -3.04 -5.33
C ALA A 40 0.89 -4.28 -4.46
N ILE A 41 1.53 -4.07 -3.31
CA ILE A 41 1.82 -5.14 -2.34
C ILE A 41 0.51 -5.69 -1.73
N ASN A 42 -0.46 -4.82 -1.42
CA ASN A 42 -1.75 -5.24 -0.88
C ASN A 42 -2.56 -6.04 -1.89
N ALA A 43 -2.57 -5.65 -3.17
CA ALA A 43 -3.19 -6.44 -4.24
C ALA A 43 -2.56 -7.83 -4.37
N LEU A 44 -1.22 -7.92 -4.29
CA LEU A 44 -0.52 -9.22 -4.28
C LEU A 44 -0.87 -10.08 -3.06
N LYS A 45 -1.03 -9.46 -1.89
CA LYS A 45 -1.49 -10.16 -0.66
C LYS A 45 -2.93 -10.65 -0.80
N GLU A 46 -3.83 -9.88 -1.39
CA GLU A 46 -5.21 -10.32 -1.64
C GLU A 46 -5.26 -11.50 -2.61
N MET A 47 -4.41 -11.51 -3.65
CA MET A 47 -4.27 -12.66 -4.56
C MET A 47 -3.64 -13.89 -3.88
N SER A 48 -2.83 -13.69 -2.83
CA SER A 48 -2.14 -14.77 -2.12
C SER A 48 -2.85 -15.20 -0.85
N THR A 49 -4.00 -14.61 -0.51
CA THR A 49 -4.77 -15.06 0.64
C THR A 49 -5.39 -16.39 0.25
N PRO A 50 -5.05 -17.51 0.92
CA PRO A 50 -5.66 -18.78 0.61
C PRO A 50 -7.15 -18.65 0.92
N ASN A 51 -7.96 -18.62 -0.13
CA ASN A 51 -9.38 -18.85 0.01
C ASN A 51 -9.56 -20.37 0.11
N ALA A 52 -10.24 -20.81 1.17
CA ALA A 52 -10.61 -22.19 1.35
C ALA A 52 -12.02 -22.38 0.77
N ASN A 53 -12.18 -23.32 -0.14
CA ASN A 53 -13.50 -23.73 -0.59
C ASN A 53 -14.10 -24.65 0.47
N VAL A 54 -15.23 -24.25 1.04
CA VAL A 54 -15.96 -25.00 2.05
C VAL A 54 -17.38 -25.28 1.60
N ILE A 55 -17.95 -26.39 2.06
CA ILE A 55 -19.35 -26.74 1.85
C ILE A 55 -20.10 -26.45 3.15
N ARG A 56 -20.98 -25.45 3.12
CA ARG A 56 -21.94 -25.14 4.20
C ARG A 56 -23.36 -25.21 3.64
N ASP A 57 -24.27 -25.82 4.38
CA ASP A 57 -25.68 -25.98 3.99
C ASP A 57 -25.88 -26.60 2.58
N GLY A 58 -24.96 -27.50 2.19
CA GLY A 58 -24.99 -28.17 0.89
C GLY A 58 -24.58 -27.29 -0.30
N LYS A 59 -24.09 -26.07 -0.09
CA LYS A 59 -23.59 -25.17 -1.13
C LYS A 59 -22.08 -24.97 -1.00
N GLU A 60 -21.38 -24.97 -2.13
CA GLU A 60 -19.96 -24.65 -2.20
C GLU A 60 -19.78 -23.13 -2.12
N MET A 61 -18.93 -22.68 -1.20
CA MET A 61 -18.59 -21.27 -1.03
C MET A 61 -17.10 -21.10 -0.75
N SER A 62 -16.51 -20.05 -1.32
CA SER A 62 -15.11 -19.69 -1.07
C SER A 62 -15.05 -18.72 0.10
N VAL A 63 -14.39 -19.11 1.19
CA VAL A 63 -14.22 -18.28 2.38
C VAL A 63 -12.73 -18.02 2.61
N LYS A 64 -12.39 -16.85 3.16
CA LYS A 64 -11.01 -16.58 3.60
C LYS A 64 -10.61 -17.66 4.62
N SER A 65 -9.40 -18.18 4.54
CA SER A 65 -8.92 -19.19 5.50
C SER A 65 -9.01 -18.75 6.97
N THR A 66 -9.01 -17.43 7.23
CA THR A 66 -9.20 -16.87 8.58
C THR A 66 -10.63 -16.98 9.13
N ALA A 67 -11.62 -17.28 8.29
CA ALA A 67 -13.03 -17.44 8.66
C ALA A 67 -13.47 -18.92 8.75
N LEU A 68 -12.51 -19.85 8.65
CA LEU A 68 -12.72 -21.29 8.86
C LEU A 68 -13.05 -21.57 10.33
N VAL A 69 -14.04 -22.44 10.56
CA VAL A 69 -14.41 -22.89 11.90
C VAL A 69 -14.45 -24.42 11.97
N VAL A 70 -14.34 -24.96 13.19
CA VAL A 70 -14.46 -26.40 13.44
C VAL A 70 -15.86 -26.85 13.02
N GLY A 71 -15.94 -27.74 12.02
CA GLY A 71 -17.19 -28.22 11.43
C GLY A 71 -17.32 -27.96 9.93
N ASP A 72 -16.44 -27.13 9.34
CA ASP A 72 -16.42 -26.91 7.89
C ASP A 72 -15.91 -28.14 7.13
N ILE A 73 -16.59 -28.48 6.03
CA ILE A 73 -16.14 -29.50 5.07
C ILE A 73 -15.32 -28.78 4.00
N ILE A 74 -14.00 -28.93 4.05
CA ILE A 74 -13.08 -28.29 3.09
C ILE A 74 -13.01 -29.15 1.83
N ARG A 75 -13.23 -28.53 0.67
CA ARG A 75 -13.02 -29.16 -0.63
C ARG A 75 -11.60 -28.86 -1.09
N LEU A 76 -10.72 -29.84 -0.94
CA LEU A 76 -9.36 -29.79 -1.45
C LEU A 76 -9.37 -30.27 -2.90
N GLU A 77 -9.14 -29.38 -3.86
CA GLU A 77 -8.75 -29.81 -5.20
C GLU A 77 -7.28 -30.20 -5.16
N ALA A 78 -6.96 -31.38 -5.70
CA ALA A 78 -5.57 -31.75 -5.95
C ALA A 78 -5.03 -30.75 -6.98
N GLY A 79 -3.96 -30.04 -6.60
CA GLY A 79 -3.31 -29.03 -7.46
C GLY A 79 -2.93 -29.56 -8.83
#